data_AF-A0A7W0XTY1-F1
#
_entry.id   AF-A0A7W0XTY1-F1
#
_cell.length_a   1.000
_cell.length_b   1.000
_cell.length_c   1.000
_cell.angle_alpha   90.00
_cell.angle_beta   90.00
_cell.angle_gamma   90.00
#
_symmetry.space_group_name_H-M   'P 1'
#
loop_
_entity.id
_entity.type
_entity.pdbx_description
1 polymer ?
#
loop_
_entity_poly.entity_id
_entity_poly.type
_entity_poly.pdbx_seq_one_letter_code
_entity_poly.pdbx_strand_id
1 'polypeptide(L)'
;MTVTGRGEIEVAPDQAILDLGGEARAASFDDALAGAGRAVFEMTEVLRGHGVGDADLRTQGPHTWTITDDGGRVDAYVCSLQLTARVGDPAVAGRWLAECAVAAGDTGRANGVRFAVRDRA
;
A
#
# COMPACT_ATOMS: atom_id res chain seq x y z
N MET A 1 20.17 23.57 -10.74
CA MET A 1 19.29 23.75 -9.56
C MET A 1 18.56 22.44 -9.35
N THR A 2 18.76 21.78 -8.22
CA THR A 2 17.73 21.08 -7.41
C THR A 2 18.42 20.73 -6.09
N VAL A 3 17.80 21.15 -4.99
CA VAL A 3 18.36 21.15 -3.63
C VAL A 3 18.19 19.76 -3.00
N THR A 4 19.29 19.15 -2.55
CA THR A 4 19.25 17.98 -1.66
C THR A 4 19.60 18.44 -0.25
N GLY A 5 18.60 18.86 0.52
CA GLY A 5 18.79 19.13 1.95
C GLY A 5 18.91 17.81 2.70
N ARG A 6 20.13 17.37 3.03
CA ARG A 6 20.38 16.34 4.07
C ARG A 6 20.30 17.02 5.42
N GLY A 7 19.13 16.96 6.05
CA GLY A 7 19.00 17.14 7.50
C GLY A 7 19.09 15.77 8.15
N GLU A 8 20.28 15.35 8.55
CA GLU A 8 20.47 14.16 9.37
C GLU A 8 20.18 14.57 10.82
N ILE A 9 18.91 14.47 11.22
CA ILE A 9 18.56 14.53 12.64
C ILE A 9 18.44 13.08 13.11
N GLU A 10 19.34 12.69 14.02
CA GLU A 10 19.38 11.37 14.65
C GLU A 10 18.26 11.26 15.69
N VAL A 11 17.01 11.30 15.23
CA VAL A 11 15.82 11.02 16.06
C VAL A 11 15.39 9.60 15.78
N ALA A 12 15.28 8.77 16.83
CA ALA A 12 14.63 7.48 16.71
C ALA A 12 13.18 7.75 16.21
N PRO A 13 12.81 7.28 15.00
CA PRO A 13 11.48 7.54 14.47
C PRO A 13 10.44 7.03 15.48
N ASP A 14 9.41 7.81 15.71
CA ASP A 14 8.31 7.47 16.62
C ASP A 14 7.09 6.94 15.85
N GLN A 15 7.15 6.92 14.51
CA GLN A 15 6.12 6.35 13.65
C GLN A 15 6.70 5.64 12.43
N ALA A 16 5.97 4.63 11.96
CA ALA A 16 6.15 4.04 10.65
C ALA A 16 4.90 4.27 9.79
N ILE A 17 5.11 4.40 8.50
CA ILE A 17 4.08 4.49 7.48
C ILE A 17 4.28 3.27 6.57
N LEU A 18 3.34 2.34 6.61
CA LEU A 18 3.31 1.19 5.72
C LEU A 18 2.71 1.63 4.39
N ASP A 19 3.42 1.37 3.31
CA ASP A 19 2.94 1.54 1.94
C ASP A 19 2.60 0.16 1.37
N LEU A 20 1.31 -0.07 1.25
CA LEU A 20 0.71 -1.32 0.84
C LEU A 20 -0.17 -1.08 -0.39
N GLY A 21 -0.60 -2.15 -1.04
CA GLY A 21 -1.55 -2.05 -2.13
C GLY A 21 -2.07 -3.39 -2.59
N GLY A 22 -3.14 -3.34 -3.37
CA GLY A 22 -3.66 -4.47 -4.11
C GLY A 22 -3.47 -4.20 -5.59
N GLU A 23 -2.88 -5.14 -6.31
CA GLU A 23 -2.81 -5.09 -7.77
C GLU A 23 -3.33 -6.40 -8.33
N ALA A 24 -4.31 -6.30 -9.23
CA ALA A 24 -4.87 -7.46 -9.90
C ALA A 24 -4.94 -7.22 -11.40
N ARG A 25 -4.65 -8.29 -12.15
CA ARG A 25 -4.78 -8.36 -13.60
C ARG A 25 -5.91 -9.33 -13.93
N ALA A 26 -6.85 -8.90 -14.77
CA ALA A 26 -7.97 -9.72 -15.20
C ALA A 26 -8.37 -9.45 -16.66
N ALA A 27 -9.25 -10.30 -17.20
CA ALA A 27 -9.77 -10.14 -18.55
C ALA A 27 -10.81 -9.01 -18.65
N SER A 28 -11.40 -8.58 -17.53
CA SER A 28 -12.35 -7.49 -17.44
C SER A 28 -11.90 -6.43 -16.43
N PHE A 29 -12.39 -5.21 -16.60
CA PHE A 29 -12.15 -4.11 -15.66
C PHE A 29 -12.72 -4.41 -14.27
N ASP A 30 -13.94 -4.94 -14.21
CA ASP A 30 -14.63 -5.24 -12.95
C ASP A 30 -13.90 -6.30 -12.13
N ASP A 31 -13.40 -7.35 -12.79
CA ASP A 31 -12.62 -8.41 -12.11
C ASP A 31 -11.29 -7.87 -11.59
N ALA A 32 -10.61 -7.00 -12.36
CA ALA A 32 -9.36 -6.39 -11.92
C ALA A 32 -9.59 -5.47 -10.71
N LEU A 33 -10.65 -4.65 -10.74
CA LEU A 33 -11.01 -3.77 -9.63
C LEU A 33 -11.41 -4.57 -8.39
N ALA A 34 -12.22 -5.62 -8.55
CA ALA A 34 -12.63 -6.49 -7.45
C ALA A 34 -11.43 -7.21 -6.80
N GLY A 35 -10.49 -7.72 -7.61
CA GLY A 35 -9.28 -8.36 -7.11
C GLY A 35 -8.37 -7.40 -6.34
N ALA A 36 -8.12 -6.21 -6.88
CA ALA A 36 -7.33 -5.19 -6.19
C ALA A 36 -8.01 -4.70 -4.89
N GLY A 37 -9.33 -4.53 -4.93
CA GLY A 37 -10.13 -4.13 -3.76
C GLY A 37 -10.14 -5.19 -2.66
N ARG A 38 -10.24 -6.47 -3.03
CA ARG A 38 -10.17 -7.61 -2.12
C ARG A 38 -8.84 -7.61 -1.34
N ALA A 39 -7.73 -7.48 -2.03
CA ALA A 39 -6.40 -7.44 -1.43
C ALA A 39 -6.28 -6.28 -0.41
N VAL A 40 -6.68 -5.07 -0.81
CA VAL A 40 -6.65 -3.91 0.11
C VAL A 40 -7.56 -4.11 1.31
N PHE A 41 -8.74 -4.68 1.12
CA PHE A 41 -9.67 -4.97 2.22
C PHE A 41 -9.05 -5.95 3.22
N GLU A 42 -8.46 -7.05 2.76
CA GLU A 42 -7.81 -8.05 3.62
C GLU A 42 -6.63 -7.46 4.41
N MET A 43 -5.79 -6.63 3.78
CA MET A 43 -4.73 -5.90 4.48
C MET A 43 -5.30 -4.96 5.55
N THR A 44 -6.40 -4.27 5.24
CA THR A 44 -7.04 -3.34 6.16
C THR A 44 -7.60 -4.06 7.39
N GLU A 45 -8.19 -5.25 7.21
CA GLU A 45 -8.68 -6.08 8.32
C GLU A 45 -7.55 -6.58 9.22
N VAL A 46 -6.40 -6.97 8.65
CA VAL A 46 -5.20 -7.32 9.44
C VAL A 46 -4.75 -6.15 10.30
N LEU A 47 -4.64 -4.95 9.71
CA LEU A 47 -4.21 -3.76 10.42
C LEU A 47 -5.21 -3.32 11.51
N ARG A 48 -6.52 -3.45 11.24
CA ARG A 48 -7.56 -3.25 12.27
C ARG A 48 -7.44 -4.26 13.41
N GLY A 49 -7.15 -5.52 13.10
CA GLY A 49 -6.89 -6.56 14.11
C GLY A 49 -5.70 -6.23 15.03
N HIS A 50 -4.72 -5.49 14.51
CA HIS A 50 -3.59 -4.98 15.28
C HIS A 50 -3.85 -3.65 16.01
N GLY A 51 -5.07 -3.10 15.89
CA GLY A 51 -5.48 -1.87 16.57
C GLY A 51 -5.19 -0.57 15.82
N VAL A 52 -4.86 -0.64 14.52
CA VAL A 52 -4.76 0.57 13.68
C VAL A 52 -6.17 1.13 13.47
N GLY A 53 -6.39 2.39 13.86
CA GLY A 53 -7.67 3.05 13.69
C GLY A 53 -7.92 3.49 12.25
N ASP A 54 -9.19 3.66 11.88
CA ASP A 54 -9.57 4.08 10.51
C ASP A 54 -8.99 5.46 10.12
N ALA A 55 -8.70 6.33 11.09
CA ALA A 55 -8.05 7.62 10.85
C ALA A 55 -6.60 7.47 10.35
N ASP A 56 -5.95 6.37 10.71
CA ASP A 56 -4.57 6.04 10.34
C ASP A 56 -4.50 5.18 9.07
N LEU A 57 -5.64 4.76 8.53
CA LEU A 57 -5.78 4.00 7.30
C LEU A 57 -6.26 4.91 6.17
N ARG A 58 -5.45 5.03 5.11
CA ARG A 58 -5.74 5.90 3.97
C ARG A 58 -5.62 5.07 2.69
N THR A 59 -6.76 4.74 2.08
CA THR A 59 -6.77 4.17 0.73
C THR A 59 -6.69 5.30 -0.29
N GLN A 60 -5.82 5.19 -1.29
CA GLN A 60 -5.77 6.09 -2.44
C GLN A 60 -6.65 5.54 -3.56
N GLY A 61 -7.14 6.43 -4.43
CA GLY A 61 -8.03 6.06 -5.53
C GLY A 61 -7.42 5.00 -6.45
N PRO A 62 -8.26 4.18 -7.12
CA PRO A 62 -7.78 3.15 -8.02
C PRO A 62 -7.06 3.74 -9.22
N HIS A 63 -5.92 3.17 -9.56
CA HIS A 63 -5.21 3.40 -10.81
C HIS A 63 -5.46 2.21 -11.73
N THR A 64 -5.91 2.47 -12.95
CA THR A 64 -6.30 1.42 -13.89
C THR A 64 -5.70 1.65 -15.26
N TRP A 65 -5.17 0.60 -15.85
CA TRP A 65 -4.64 0.63 -17.21
C TRP A 65 -4.90 -0.70 -17.93
N THR A 66 -4.81 -0.67 -19.25
CA THR A 66 -4.95 -1.86 -20.10
C THR A 66 -3.59 -2.30 -20.61
N ILE A 67 -3.39 -3.61 -20.66
CA ILE A 67 -2.29 -4.23 -21.39
C ILE A 67 -2.83 -4.54 -22.79
N THR A 68 -2.22 -3.97 -23.81
CA THR A 68 -2.52 -4.23 -25.22
C THR A 68 -1.40 -5.05 -25.85
N ASP A 69 -1.75 -5.92 -26.80
CA ASP A 69 -0.77 -6.59 -27.64
C ASP A 69 -0.19 -5.68 -28.73
N ASP A 70 0.78 -6.18 -29.48
CA ASP A 70 1.43 -5.45 -30.59
C ASP A 70 0.44 -5.03 -31.70
N GLY A 71 -0.75 -5.64 -31.75
CA GLY A 71 -1.83 -5.31 -32.67
C GLY A 71 -2.83 -4.29 -32.13
N GLY A 72 -2.65 -3.78 -30.91
CA GLY A 72 -3.55 -2.82 -30.27
C GLY A 72 -4.83 -3.44 -29.67
N ARG A 73 -4.93 -4.77 -29.60
CA ARG A 73 -6.05 -5.44 -28.91
C ARG A 73 -5.76 -5.48 -27.41
N VAL A 74 -6.77 -5.16 -26.59
CA VAL A 74 -6.68 -5.29 -25.13
C VAL A 74 -6.55 -6.78 -24.78
N ASP A 75 -5.44 -7.13 -24.16
CA ASP A 75 -5.11 -8.46 -23.66
C ASP A 75 -5.53 -8.62 -22.20
N ALA A 76 -5.41 -7.57 -21.39
CA ALA A 76 -5.87 -7.57 -20.01
C ALA A 76 -6.13 -6.17 -19.45
N TYR A 77 -6.90 -6.11 -18.38
CA TYR A 77 -7.07 -4.95 -17.51
C TYR A 77 -6.26 -5.15 -16.25
N VAL A 78 -5.60 -4.09 -15.80
CA VAL A 78 -4.89 -4.06 -14.52
C VAL A 78 -5.47 -2.94 -13.68
N CYS A 79 -5.75 -3.25 -12.42
CA CYS A 79 -6.14 -2.29 -11.41
C CYS A 79 -5.15 -2.36 -10.26
N SER A 80 -4.73 -1.20 -9.79
CA SER A 80 -3.89 -1.01 -8.61
C SER A 80 -4.59 -0.07 -7.65
N LEU A 81 -4.63 -0.45 -6.37
CA LEU A 81 -5.10 0.36 -5.26
C LEU A 81 -3.98 0.45 -4.24
N GLN A 82 -3.76 1.64 -3.68
CA GLN A 82 -2.76 1.83 -2.64
C GLN A 82 -3.42 2.05 -1.29
N LEU A 83 -2.82 1.48 -0.25
CA LEU A 83 -3.19 1.62 1.14
C LEU A 83 -1.98 2.14 1.91
N THR A 84 -2.15 3.30 2.54
CA THR A 84 -1.18 3.85 3.47
C THR A 84 -1.69 3.65 4.89
N ALA A 85 -0.89 3.00 5.73
CA ALA A 85 -1.22 2.80 7.14
C ALA A 85 -0.19 3.46 8.04
N ARG A 86 -0.62 4.31 8.97
CA ARG A 86 0.24 4.92 9.98
C ARG A 86 0.27 4.03 11.22
N VAL A 87 1.47 3.68 11.65
CA VAL A 87 1.74 2.81 12.79
C VAL A 87 2.55 3.59 13.81
N GLY A 88 2.10 3.59 15.06
CA GLY A 88 2.76 4.31 16.16
C GLY A 88 4.01 3.62 16.70
N ASP A 89 4.24 2.36 16.36
CA ASP A 89 5.44 1.63 16.74
C ASP A 89 6.20 1.15 15.48
N PRO A 90 7.36 1.76 15.16
CA PRO A 90 8.13 1.34 13.99
C PRO A 90 8.78 -0.04 14.13
N ALA A 91 8.92 -0.60 15.34
CA ALA A 91 9.50 -1.91 15.54
C ALA A 91 8.58 -3.04 15.02
N VAL A 92 7.25 -2.84 15.06
CA VAL A 92 6.27 -3.83 14.57
C VAL A 92 5.95 -3.67 13.08
N ALA A 93 6.35 -2.56 12.46
CA ALA A 93 6.02 -2.20 11.08
C ALA A 93 6.41 -3.28 10.07
N GLY A 94 7.63 -3.82 10.16
CA GLY A 94 8.11 -4.87 9.25
C GLY A 94 7.32 -6.17 9.37
N ARG A 95 6.94 -6.55 10.60
CA ARG A 95 6.12 -7.75 10.86
C ARG A 95 4.70 -7.56 10.30
N TRP A 96 4.07 -6.42 10.56
CA TRP A 96 2.72 -6.15 10.08
C TRP A 96 2.65 -6.06 8.56
N LEU A 97 3.68 -5.48 7.92
CA LEU A 97 3.80 -5.49 6.47
C LEU A 97 3.85 -6.91 5.89
N ALA A 98 4.63 -7.81 6.50
CA ALA A 98 4.69 -9.20 6.08
C ALA A 98 3.34 -9.91 6.28
N GLU A 99 2.66 -9.69 7.41
CA GLU A 99 1.33 -10.27 7.67
C GLU A 99 0.28 -9.76 6.66
N CYS A 100 0.31 -8.47 6.32
CA CYS A 100 -0.57 -7.89 5.30
C CYS A 100 -0.30 -8.49 3.92
N ALA A 101 0.98 -8.67 3.55
CA ALA A 101 1.36 -9.29 2.29
C ALA A 101 0.88 -10.74 2.20
N VAL A 102 0.99 -11.51 3.30
CA VAL A 102 0.47 -12.88 3.37
C VAL A 102 -1.05 -12.91 3.27
N ALA A 103 -1.74 -12.00 3.95
CA ALA A 103 -3.20 -11.96 3.94
C ALA A 103 -3.78 -11.62 2.55
N ALA A 104 -3.15 -10.69 1.83
CA ALA A 104 -3.60 -10.27 0.50
C ALA A 104 -3.22 -11.23 -0.64
N GLY A 105 -2.39 -12.24 -0.35
CA GLY A 105 -1.94 -13.25 -1.31
C GLY A 105 -1.23 -12.66 -2.53
N ASP A 106 -1.42 -13.30 -3.69
CA ASP A 106 -0.72 -12.97 -4.94
C ASP A 106 -1.07 -11.59 -5.52
N THR A 107 -2.24 -11.07 -5.14
CA THR A 107 -2.71 -9.73 -5.48
C THR A 107 -2.16 -8.65 -4.53
N GLY A 108 -1.52 -9.06 -3.44
CA GLY A 108 -0.89 -8.16 -2.50
C GLY A 108 0.37 -7.48 -3.06
N ARG A 109 0.53 -6.21 -2.73
CA ARG A 109 1.73 -5.42 -2.99
C ARG A 109 2.19 -4.80 -1.68
N ALA A 110 3.41 -5.15 -1.28
CA ALA A 110 4.11 -4.48 -0.20
C ALA A 110 5.13 -3.53 -0.82
N ASN A 111 4.74 -2.25 -0.94
CA ASN A 111 5.57 -1.25 -1.62
C ASN A 111 6.71 -0.75 -0.71
N GLY A 112 6.54 -0.85 0.62
CA GLY A 112 7.62 -0.66 1.58
C GLY A 112 7.19 -0.06 2.92
N VAL A 113 8.17 0.30 3.73
CA VAL A 113 7.98 1.03 5.00
C VAL A 113 8.71 2.37 4.92
N ARG A 114 8.03 3.45 5.28
CA ARG A 114 8.62 4.78 5.46
C ARG A 114 8.59 5.14 6.93
N PHE A 115 9.75 5.47 7.50
CA PHE A 115 9.83 5.93 8.89
C PHE A 115 9.64 7.45 8.95
N ALA A 116 8.85 7.90 9.90
CA ALA A 116 8.55 9.32 10.09
C ALA A 116 8.69 9.69 11.57
N VAL A 117 9.09 10.93 11.82
CA VAL A 117 9.06 11.55 13.15
C VAL A 117 7.85 12.47 13.17
N ARG A 118 6.96 12.36 14.16
CA ARG A 118 5.90 13.36 14.35
C ARG A 118 6.56 14.69 14.70
N ASP A 119 6.42 15.67 13.82
CA ASP A 119 6.73 17.04 14.17
C ASP A 119 5.73 17.53 15.22
N ARG A 120 6.20 17.69 16.46
CA ARG A 120 5.43 18.35 17.53
C ARG A 120 5.57 19.85 17.31
N ALA A 121 4.55 20.46 16.69
CA ALA A 121 4.33 21.90 16.79
C ALA A 121 3.86 22.30 18.20
#